data_AF-A0A2S1JX26-F1
#
_entry.id   AF-A0A2S1JX26-F1
#
_cell.length_a   1.000
_cell.length_b   1.000
_cell.length_c   1.000
_cell.angle_alpha   90.00
_cell.angle_beta   90.00
_cell.angle_gamma   90.00
#
_symmetry.space_group_name_H-M   'P 1'
#
loop_
_entity.id
_entity.type
_entity.pdbx_description
1 polymer ?
#
loop_
_entity_poly.entity_id
_entity_poly.type
_entity_poly.pdbx_seq_one_letter_code
_entity_poly.pdbx_strand_id
1 'polypeptide(L)'
;MHKWVLLVIVMFSSVSFGENSAANIETVEGANAVASEIAENNLRATTEMNAHLKSQIELLEAKLELSENHQAAVLGTVYWALGGVFVVVSLLLGFGWFANFRIYERDKDILKADLSNTLNSRYGEIEKNMSDWAINIENDLSGKFKELEGKVGSVVKSRVSEGVKSMGNKFDSLERRVFTIEFKILKTKMTEEKSKNMALTSALNLVKLCWQNGSSGEIPDILKFVIKTLDEGGKFTADEIVTFNVILDKFPADYKTLSDKVREKLHASEIF
;
A
#
# COMPACT_ATOMS: atom_id res chain seq x y z
N MET A 1 -36.13 3.96 -19.73
CA MET A 1 -36.93 3.87 -20.97
C MET A 1 -38.39 4.23 -20.68
N HIS A 2 -38.73 5.51 -20.57
CA HIS A 2 -40.12 5.99 -20.46
C HIS A 2 -40.30 7.14 -21.44
N LYS A 3 -40.77 6.85 -22.66
CA LYS A 3 -40.98 7.87 -23.72
C LYS A 3 -42.34 7.79 -24.43
N TRP A 4 -43.33 7.06 -23.92
CA TRP A 4 -44.54 6.75 -24.70
C TRP A 4 -45.90 6.96 -23.99
N VAL A 5 -46.02 7.85 -23.01
CA VAL A 5 -47.30 8.04 -22.27
C VAL A 5 -47.96 9.42 -22.47
N LEU A 6 -47.58 10.20 -23.49
CA LEU A 6 -48.22 11.49 -23.77
C LEU A 6 -48.72 11.55 -25.22
N LEU A 7 -49.79 10.80 -25.53
CA LEU A 7 -50.51 10.97 -26.80
C LEU A 7 -51.93 10.40 -26.77
N VAL A 8 -52.75 10.80 -25.81
CA VAL A 8 -54.22 10.71 -25.92
C VAL A 8 -54.80 11.84 -25.08
N ILE A 9 -55.89 12.47 -25.55
CA ILE A 9 -56.64 13.59 -24.95
C ILE A 9 -56.19 14.97 -25.46
N VAL A 10 -56.51 15.29 -26.71
CA VAL A 10 -57.18 16.55 -27.14
C VAL A 10 -57.67 16.31 -28.57
N MET A 11 -58.88 15.78 -28.75
CA MET A 11 -59.60 15.75 -30.04
C MET A 11 -61.08 15.47 -29.73
N PHE A 12 -61.79 16.42 -29.14
CA PHE A 12 -63.26 16.45 -29.16
C PHE A 12 -63.75 17.86 -28.85
N SER A 13 -64.83 18.26 -29.53
CA SER A 13 -65.55 19.56 -29.51
C SER A 13 -64.87 20.69 -30.33
N SER A 14 -65.48 21.32 -31.34
CA SER A 14 -66.90 21.64 -31.51
C SER A 14 -67.23 21.89 -32.99
N VAL A 15 -68.17 21.12 -33.55
CA VAL A 15 -68.88 21.45 -34.80
C VAL A 15 -70.12 22.23 -34.38
N SER A 16 -70.20 23.51 -34.75
CA SER A 16 -71.43 24.30 -34.57
C SER A 16 -72.16 24.42 -35.90
N PHE A 17 -73.29 23.71 -35.95
CA PHE A 17 -74.49 23.91 -36.76
C PHE A 17 -74.88 25.41 -36.67
N GLY A 18 -75.19 26.18 -37.73
CA GLY A 18 -76.10 25.91 -38.82
C GLY A 18 -77.40 26.69 -38.57
N GLU A 19 -77.37 28.03 -38.65
CA GLU A 19 -78.57 28.87 -38.45
C GLU A 19 -79.21 29.21 -39.80
N ASN A 20 -80.49 28.85 -39.91
CA ASN A 20 -81.24 28.73 -41.14
C ASN A 20 -81.93 30.05 -41.54
N SER A 21 -81.93 30.26 -42.85
CA SER A 21 -82.70 31.24 -43.61
C SER A 21 -84.20 31.20 -43.30
N ALA A 22 -84.82 32.36 -43.07
CA ALA A 22 -86.27 32.53 -43.13
C ALA A 22 -86.60 33.60 -44.19
N ALA A 23 -87.24 33.13 -45.25
CA ALA A 23 -87.69 33.89 -46.39
C ALA A 23 -89.04 34.59 -46.11
N ASN A 24 -89.12 35.81 -46.63
CA ASN A 24 -90.23 36.49 -47.30
C ASN A 24 -91.60 35.78 -47.32
N ILE A 25 -92.64 36.45 -46.81
CA ILE A 25 -94.03 36.29 -47.30
C ILE A 25 -94.68 37.68 -47.39
N GLU A 26 -95.22 37.92 -48.57
CA GLU A 26 -95.87 39.12 -49.08
C GLU A 26 -97.40 38.95 -49.01
N THR A 27 -98.12 40.04 -49.32
CA THR A 27 -99.54 40.16 -49.75
C THR A 27 -100.63 40.30 -48.68
N VAL A 28 -101.30 41.46 -48.59
CA VAL A 28 -102.50 41.96 -49.34
C VAL A 28 -103.79 41.35 -48.80
N GLU A 29 -104.70 42.17 -48.29
CA GLU A 29 -106.11 42.16 -48.73
C GLU A 29 -106.94 43.28 -48.11
N GLY A 30 -107.93 43.72 -48.89
CA GLY A 30 -108.94 44.69 -48.46
C GLY A 30 -109.87 45.09 -49.59
N ALA A 31 -110.46 44.10 -50.29
CA ALA A 31 -111.56 44.32 -51.23
C ALA A 31 -112.90 44.06 -50.52
N ASN A 32 -113.82 45.00 -50.73
CA ASN A 32 -115.10 45.10 -50.05
C ASN A 32 -116.18 44.17 -50.63
N ALA A 33 -116.96 43.61 -49.71
CA ALA A 33 -118.42 43.44 -49.78
C ALA A 33 -119.02 42.44 -50.78
N VAL A 34 -118.87 41.12 -50.52
CA VAL A 34 -119.94 40.09 -50.65
C VAL A 34 -119.59 38.86 -49.77
N ALA A 35 -119.64 38.94 -48.43
CA ALA A 35 -119.03 37.92 -47.53
C ALA A 35 -119.84 37.55 -46.26
N SER A 36 -121.18 37.48 -46.32
CA SER A 36 -121.99 37.23 -45.10
C SER A 36 -122.66 35.85 -45.01
N GLU A 37 -122.66 35.01 -46.05
CA GLU A 37 -123.41 33.74 -46.03
C GLU A 37 -122.56 32.49 -46.37
N ILE A 38 -121.44 32.67 -47.10
CA ILE A 38 -120.41 31.62 -47.30
C ILE A 38 -119.44 31.55 -46.10
N ALA A 39 -119.33 32.64 -45.32
CA ALA A 39 -118.44 32.76 -44.18
C ALA A 39 -118.82 31.82 -43.02
N GLU A 40 -120.12 31.58 -42.77
CA GLU A 40 -120.57 30.83 -41.60
C GLU A 40 -120.39 29.31 -41.73
N ASN A 41 -120.59 28.75 -42.95
CA ASN A 41 -120.33 27.33 -43.22
C ASN A 41 -118.82 27.04 -43.33
N ASN A 42 -118.03 27.96 -43.90
CA ASN A 42 -116.57 27.84 -43.89
C ASN A 42 -116.00 27.96 -42.47
N LEU A 43 -116.60 28.77 -41.58
CA LEU A 43 -116.18 28.88 -40.18
C LEU A 43 -116.41 27.58 -39.39
N ARG A 44 -117.49 26.85 -39.67
CA ARG A 44 -117.74 25.53 -39.05
C ARG A 44 -116.82 24.42 -39.56
N ALA A 45 -116.62 24.34 -40.87
CA ALA A 45 -115.68 23.36 -41.44
C ALA A 45 -114.22 23.64 -41.02
N THR A 46 -113.84 24.92 -40.92
CA THR A 46 -112.51 25.30 -40.43
C THR A 46 -112.35 25.06 -38.93
N THR A 47 -113.39 25.20 -38.11
CA THR A 47 -113.29 24.89 -36.67
C THR A 47 -113.15 23.39 -36.40
N GLU A 48 -113.86 22.52 -37.13
CA GLU A 48 -113.67 21.06 -37.04
C GLU A 48 -112.30 20.61 -37.57
N MET A 49 -111.85 21.18 -38.69
CA MET A 49 -110.51 20.92 -39.25
C MET A 49 -109.40 21.40 -38.31
N ASN A 50 -109.56 22.55 -37.67
CA ASN A 50 -108.62 23.07 -36.67
C ASN A 50 -108.59 22.20 -35.40
N ALA A 51 -109.72 21.64 -34.97
CA ALA A 51 -109.75 20.70 -33.84
C ALA A 51 -109.01 19.40 -34.17
N HIS A 52 -109.21 18.85 -35.38
CA HIS A 52 -108.49 17.66 -35.84
C HIS A 52 -106.98 17.92 -36.02
N LEU A 53 -106.58 19.08 -36.58
CA LEU A 53 -105.18 19.50 -36.67
C LEU A 53 -104.53 19.64 -35.30
N LYS A 54 -105.22 20.24 -34.32
CA LYS A 54 -104.72 20.32 -32.94
C LYS A 54 -104.51 18.94 -32.32
N SER A 55 -105.45 18.02 -32.50
CA SER A 55 -105.31 16.64 -32.03
C SER A 55 -104.13 15.91 -32.69
N GLN A 56 -103.88 16.15 -33.98
CA GLN A 56 -102.71 15.59 -34.67
C GLN A 56 -101.38 16.20 -34.19
N ILE A 57 -101.35 17.52 -33.95
CA ILE A 57 -100.18 18.20 -33.40
C ILE A 57 -99.86 17.65 -32.01
N GLU A 58 -100.87 17.53 -31.13
CA GLU A 58 -100.70 16.99 -29.78
C GLU A 58 -100.21 15.53 -29.82
N LEU A 59 -100.73 14.71 -30.75
CA LEU A 59 -100.27 13.33 -30.93
C LEU A 59 -98.84 13.26 -31.49
N LEU A 60 -98.44 14.19 -32.36
CA LEU A 60 -97.08 14.28 -32.89
C LEU A 60 -96.10 14.76 -31.81
N GLU A 61 -96.48 15.72 -30.99
CA GLU A 61 -95.71 16.20 -29.84
C GLU A 61 -95.52 15.08 -28.81
N ALA A 62 -96.58 14.34 -28.47
CA ALA A 62 -96.49 13.20 -27.56
C ALA A 62 -95.56 12.09 -28.11
N LYS A 63 -95.55 11.87 -29.43
CA LYS A 63 -94.62 10.92 -30.07
C LYS A 63 -93.18 11.40 -30.06
N LEU A 64 -92.95 12.70 -30.26
CA LEU A 64 -91.63 13.32 -30.16
C LEU A 64 -91.09 13.19 -28.74
N GLU A 65 -91.88 13.55 -27.73
CA GLU A 65 -91.48 13.45 -26.32
C GLU A 65 -91.19 11.99 -25.92
N LEU A 66 -92.02 11.03 -26.37
CA LEU A 66 -91.76 9.61 -26.15
C LEU A 66 -90.44 9.16 -26.79
N SER A 67 -90.15 9.64 -28.00
CA SER A 67 -88.91 9.33 -28.72
C SER A 67 -87.70 9.92 -28.00
N GLU A 68 -87.77 11.16 -27.55
CA GLU A 68 -86.69 11.82 -26.80
C GLU A 68 -86.41 11.10 -25.48
N ASN A 69 -87.46 10.75 -24.73
CA ASN A 69 -87.33 10.00 -23.48
C ASN A 69 -86.73 8.60 -23.71
N HIS A 70 -87.11 7.92 -24.79
CA HIS A 70 -86.51 6.62 -25.14
C HIS A 70 -85.03 6.76 -25.49
N GLN A 71 -84.67 7.76 -26.29
CA GLN A 71 -83.26 8.05 -26.61
C GLN A 71 -82.46 8.37 -25.35
N ALA A 72 -82.98 9.21 -24.44
CA ALA A 72 -82.32 9.53 -23.18
C ALA A 72 -82.10 8.29 -22.30
N ALA A 73 -83.08 7.39 -22.23
CA ALA A 73 -82.95 6.13 -21.47
C ALA A 73 -81.88 5.20 -22.09
N VAL A 74 -81.86 5.07 -23.42
CA VAL A 74 -80.82 4.28 -24.11
C VAL A 74 -79.44 4.90 -23.89
N LEU A 75 -79.28 6.21 -24.07
CA LEU A 75 -78.00 6.89 -23.79
C LEU A 75 -77.57 6.66 -22.33
N GLY A 76 -78.49 6.78 -21.37
CA GLY A 76 -78.20 6.54 -19.95
C GLY A 76 -77.64 5.15 -19.68
N THR A 77 -78.28 4.10 -20.21
CA THR A 77 -77.79 2.71 -20.05
C THR A 77 -76.44 2.47 -20.71
N VAL A 78 -76.20 3.06 -21.88
CA VAL A 78 -74.90 2.99 -22.56
C VAL A 78 -73.82 3.69 -21.73
N TYR A 79 -74.09 4.89 -21.19
CA TYR A 79 -73.16 5.59 -20.31
C TYR A 79 -72.83 4.79 -19.05
N TRP A 80 -73.81 4.14 -18.42
CA TRP A 80 -73.59 3.27 -17.27
C TRP A 80 -72.76 2.04 -17.61
N ALA A 81 -73.03 1.38 -18.75
CA ALA A 81 -72.24 0.25 -19.22
C ALA A 81 -70.79 0.67 -19.55
N LEU A 82 -70.61 1.80 -20.23
CA LEU A 82 -69.29 2.34 -20.56
C LEU A 82 -68.50 2.72 -19.29
N GLY A 83 -69.18 3.30 -18.31
CA GLY A 83 -68.62 3.61 -17.00
C GLY A 83 -68.12 2.35 -16.28
N GLY A 84 -68.93 1.28 -16.27
CA GLY A 84 -68.53 -0.01 -15.70
C GLY A 84 -67.27 -0.58 -16.37
N VAL A 85 -67.21 -0.56 -17.71
CA VAL A 85 -66.02 -1.00 -18.46
C VAL A 85 -64.81 -0.12 -18.12
N PHE A 86 -64.98 1.20 -18.04
CA PHE A 86 -63.89 2.12 -17.71
C PHE A 86 -63.32 1.88 -16.30
N VAL A 87 -64.18 1.59 -15.33
CA VAL A 87 -63.77 1.22 -13.96
C VAL A 87 -62.96 -0.08 -13.98
N VAL A 88 -63.44 -1.11 -14.68
CA VAL A 88 -62.75 -2.40 -14.79
C VAL A 88 -61.39 -2.24 -15.47
N VAL A 89 -61.31 -1.52 -16.58
CA VAL A 89 -60.04 -1.24 -17.28
C VAL A 89 -59.08 -0.46 -16.38
N SER A 90 -59.56 0.57 -15.68
CA SER A 90 -58.74 1.34 -14.74
C SER A 90 -58.21 0.47 -13.59
N LEU A 91 -59.03 -0.46 -13.09
CA LEU A 91 -58.66 -1.38 -12.03
C LEU A 91 -57.64 -2.42 -12.49
N LEU A 92 -57.76 -2.93 -13.72
CA LEU A 92 -56.74 -3.82 -14.33
C LEU A 92 -55.41 -3.09 -14.53
N LEU A 93 -55.43 -1.85 -15.01
CA LEU A 93 -54.21 -1.05 -15.18
C LEU A 93 -53.55 -0.74 -13.83
N GLY A 94 -54.35 -0.37 -12.82
CA GLY A 94 -53.87 -0.15 -11.46
C GLY A 94 -53.25 -1.41 -10.85
N PHE A 95 -53.89 -2.57 -11.04
CA PHE A 95 -53.37 -3.85 -10.56
C PHE A 95 -52.08 -4.25 -11.29
N GLY A 96 -52.01 -4.09 -12.60
CA GLY A 96 -50.80 -4.36 -13.39
C GLY A 96 -49.63 -3.47 -12.97
N TRP A 97 -49.90 -2.18 -12.73
CA TRP A 97 -48.90 -1.24 -12.21
C TRP A 97 -48.42 -1.64 -10.81
N PHE A 98 -49.34 -1.95 -9.89
CA PHE A 98 -49.02 -2.34 -8.52
C PHE A 98 -48.21 -3.64 -8.44
N ALA A 99 -48.60 -4.65 -9.23
CA ALA A 99 -47.89 -5.92 -9.30
C ALA A 99 -46.47 -5.74 -9.84
N ASN A 100 -46.31 -4.94 -10.90
CA ASN A 100 -44.99 -4.66 -11.48
C ASN A 100 -44.09 -3.88 -10.50
N PHE A 101 -44.66 -2.92 -9.77
CA PHE A 101 -43.91 -2.16 -8.75
C PHE A 101 -43.38 -3.07 -7.64
N ARG A 102 -44.22 -3.99 -7.13
CA ARG A 102 -43.82 -4.96 -6.09
C ARG A 102 -42.73 -5.92 -6.56
N ILE A 103 -42.79 -6.38 -7.80
CA ILE A 103 -41.73 -7.24 -8.37
C ILE A 103 -40.42 -6.45 -8.49
N TYR A 104 -40.50 -5.20 -8.96
CA TYR A 104 -39.33 -4.33 -9.09
C TYR A 104 -38.63 -4.06 -7.75
N GLU A 105 -39.40 -3.82 -6.67
CA GLU A 105 -38.83 -3.67 -5.33
C GLU A 105 -38.11 -4.92 -4.86
N ARG A 106 -38.72 -6.09 -5.03
CA ARG A 106 -38.10 -7.38 -4.67
C ARG A 106 -36.81 -7.62 -5.43
N ASP A 107 -36.81 -7.38 -6.74
CA ASP A 107 -35.63 -7.60 -7.58
C ASP A 107 -34.50 -6.62 -7.21
N LYS A 108 -34.84 -5.38 -6.84
CA LYS A 108 -33.89 -4.40 -6.32
C LYS A 108 -33.24 -4.86 -5.01
N ASP A 109 -34.00 -5.46 -4.11
CA ASP A 109 -33.48 -5.94 -2.83
C ASP A 109 -32.61 -7.20 -3.01
N ILE A 110 -33.00 -8.11 -3.91
CA ILE A 110 -32.15 -9.25 -4.30
C ILE A 110 -30.83 -8.76 -4.88
N LEU A 111 -30.87 -7.80 -5.81
CA LEU A 111 -29.66 -7.27 -6.44
C LEU A 111 -28.74 -6.57 -5.43
N LYS A 112 -29.31 -5.84 -4.45
CA LYS A 112 -28.52 -5.26 -3.36
C LYS A 112 -27.88 -6.32 -2.47
N ALA A 113 -28.61 -7.38 -2.13
CA ALA A 113 -28.09 -8.47 -1.32
C ALA A 113 -26.96 -9.20 -2.05
N ASP A 114 -27.14 -9.48 -3.34
CA ASP A 114 -26.13 -10.14 -4.18
C ASP A 114 -24.87 -9.27 -4.34
N LEU A 115 -25.05 -7.95 -4.55
CA LEU A 115 -23.94 -7.01 -4.61
C LEU A 115 -23.20 -6.92 -3.27
N SER A 116 -23.91 -6.87 -2.15
CA SER A 116 -23.30 -6.84 -0.81
C SER A 116 -22.52 -8.13 -0.51
N ASN A 117 -23.06 -9.29 -0.89
CA ASN A 117 -22.40 -10.58 -0.71
C ASN A 117 -21.13 -10.68 -1.58
N THR A 118 -21.22 -10.23 -2.83
CA THR A 118 -20.07 -10.19 -3.74
C THR A 118 -18.97 -9.26 -3.20
N LEU A 119 -19.34 -8.07 -2.73
CA LEU A 119 -18.38 -7.14 -2.12
C LEU A 119 -17.73 -7.74 -0.89
N ASN A 120 -18.50 -8.31 0.04
CA ASN A 120 -17.96 -8.93 1.25
C ASN A 120 -17.01 -10.09 0.92
N SER A 121 -17.35 -10.93 -0.06
CA SER A 121 -16.47 -12.01 -0.51
C SER A 121 -15.17 -11.47 -1.10
N ARG A 122 -15.23 -10.40 -1.90
CA ARG A 122 -14.03 -9.77 -2.48
C ARG A 122 -13.18 -9.07 -1.43
N TYR A 123 -13.79 -8.42 -0.44
CA TYR A 123 -13.05 -7.83 0.68
C TYR A 123 -12.32 -8.90 1.50
N GLY A 124 -12.98 -10.02 1.81
CA GLY A 124 -12.32 -11.13 2.51
C GLY A 124 -11.19 -11.76 1.71
N GLU A 125 -11.34 -11.88 0.39
CA GLU A 125 -10.28 -12.37 -0.50
C GLU A 125 -9.08 -11.40 -0.56
N ILE A 126 -9.34 -10.09 -0.64
CA ILE A 126 -8.31 -9.05 -0.60
C ILE A 126 -7.57 -9.07 0.75
N GLU A 127 -8.29 -9.17 1.87
CA GLU A 127 -7.69 -9.22 3.21
C GLU A 127 -6.80 -10.46 3.38
N LYS A 128 -7.27 -11.62 2.93
CA LYS A 128 -6.47 -12.85 2.93
C LYS A 128 -5.22 -12.73 2.06
N ASN A 129 -5.36 -12.22 0.83
CA ASN A 129 -4.22 -12.02 -0.07
C ASN A 129 -3.21 -11.03 0.50
N MET A 130 -3.67 -9.98 1.19
CA MET A 130 -2.81 -8.99 1.84
C MET A 130 -2.08 -9.59 3.05
N SER A 131 -2.74 -10.43 3.84
CA SER A 131 -2.13 -11.19 4.94
C SER A 131 -1.07 -12.16 4.42
N ASP A 132 -1.40 -12.95 3.39
CA ASP A 132 -0.46 -13.91 2.79
C ASP A 132 0.75 -13.20 2.18
N TRP A 133 0.53 -12.04 1.54
CA TRP A 133 1.60 -11.19 1.02
C TRP A 133 2.50 -10.62 2.13
N ALA A 134 1.91 -10.17 3.24
CA ALA A 134 2.65 -9.67 4.40
C ALA A 134 3.55 -10.76 5.01
N ILE A 135 3.04 -11.98 5.18
CA ILE A 135 3.81 -13.13 5.69
C ILE A 135 4.96 -13.49 4.74
N ASN A 136 4.72 -13.48 3.42
CA ASN A 136 5.75 -13.76 2.42
C ASN A 136 6.86 -12.69 2.43
N ILE A 137 6.49 -11.42 2.60
CA ILE A 137 7.47 -10.34 2.74
C ILE A 137 8.31 -10.51 3.99
N GLU A 138 7.69 -10.83 5.13
CA GLU A 138 8.41 -11.03 6.39
C GLU A 138 9.44 -12.18 6.26
N ASN A 139 9.04 -13.28 5.63
CA ASN A 139 9.91 -14.42 5.37
C ASN A 139 11.06 -14.07 4.41
N ASP A 140 10.79 -13.34 3.32
CA ASP A 140 11.84 -12.89 2.37
C ASP A 140 12.80 -11.88 3.02
N LEU A 141 12.30 -10.93 3.82
CA LEU A 141 13.13 -9.98 4.56
C LEU A 141 14.03 -10.70 5.56
N SER A 142 13.46 -11.60 6.36
CA SER A 142 14.20 -12.39 7.36
C SER A 142 15.29 -13.25 6.70
N GLY A 143 14.97 -13.89 5.57
CA GLY A 143 15.94 -14.65 4.77
C GLY A 143 17.10 -13.78 4.28
N LYS A 144 16.80 -12.61 3.69
CA LYS A 144 17.82 -11.65 3.21
C LYS A 144 18.65 -11.06 4.33
N PHE A 145 18.06 -10.77 5.49
CA PHE A 145 18.79 -10.30 6.66
C PHE A 145 19.78 -11.34 7.17
N LYS A 146 19.37 -12.61 7.26
CA LYS A 146 20.25 -13.71 7.67
C LYS A 146 21.38 -13.94 6.68
N GLU A 147 21.11 -13.85 5.37
CA GLU A 147 22.15 -13.93 4.33
C GLU A 147 23.14 -12.75 4.42
N LEU A 148 22.63 -11.54 4.64
CA LEU A 148 23.44 -10.34 4.81
C LEU A 148 24.30 -10.43 6.07
N GLU A 149 23.75 -10.89 7.18
CA GLU A 149 24.50 -11.12 8.43
C GLU A 149 25.63 -12.15 8.22
N GLY A 150 25.37 -13.23 7.48
CA GLY A 150 26.40 -14.21 7.11
C GLY A 150 27.51 -13.63 6.20
N LYS A 151 27.14 -12.81 5.21
CA LYS A 151 28.09 -12.14 4.32
C LYS A 151 28.92 -11.09 5.06
N VAL A 152 28.29 -10.25 5.89
CA VAL A 152 28.98 -9.25 6.71
C VAL A 152 29.91 -9.95 7.72
N GLY A 153 29.44 -10.98 8.42
CA GLY A 153 30.25 -11.72 9.38
C GLY A 153 31.48 -12.38 8.75
N SER A 154 31.34 -12.98 7.56
CA SER A 154 32.48 -13.59 6.85
C SER A 154 33.48 -12.58 6.31
N VAL A 155 33.02 -11.45 5.74
CA VAL A 155 33.88 -10.37 5.25
C VAL A 155 34.60 -9.65 6.39
N VAL A 156 33.89 -9.37 7.50
CA VAL A 156 34.52 -8.76 8.69
C VAL A 156 35.57 -9.71 9.27
N LYS A 157 35.24 -11.01 9.41
CA LYS A 157 36.19 -12.00 9.95
C LYS A 157 37.44 -12.15 9.08
N SER A 158 37.30 -12.17 7.75
CA SER A 158 38.46 -12.26 6.85
C SER A 158 39.32 -11.00 6.90
N ARG A 159 38.71 -9.80 6.81
CA ARG A 159 39.43 -8.52 6.87
C ARG A 159 40.11 -8.28 8.22
N VAL A 160 39.44 -8.62 9.33
CA VAL A 160 40.02 -8.54 10.67
C VAL A 160 41.17 -9.54 10.81
N SER A 161 41.00 -10.79 10.38
CA SER A 161 42.10 -11.78 10.44
C SER A 161 43.29 -11.39 9.58
N GLU A 162 43.08 -10.86 8.38
CA GLU A 162 44.13 -10.35 7.49
C GLU A 162 44.84 -9.14 8.12
N GLY A 163 44.07 -8.19 8.66
CA GLY A 163 44.59 -7.02 9.35
C GLY A 163 45.44 -7.37 10.57
N VAL A 164 44.96 -8.28 11.42
CA VAL A 164 45.69 -8.78 12.60
C VAL A 164 46.98 -9.49 12.19
N LYS A 165 46.96 -10.36 11.17
CA LYS A 165 48.17 -11.02 10.65
C LYS A 165 49.18 -10.02 10.09
N SER A 166 48.72 -9.05 9.30
CA SER A 166 49.57 -8.00 8.74
C SER A 166 50.22 -7.15 9.85
N MET A 167 49.47 -6.83 10.89
CA MET A 167 49.95 -6.07 12.04
C MET A 167 50.96 -6.88 12.87
N GLY A 168 50.72 -8.18 13.09
CA GLY A 168 51.67 -9.10 13.70
C GLY A 168 53.02 -9.12 12.97
N ASN A 169 52.99 -9.30 11.64
CA ASN A 169 54.22 -9.27 10.82
C ASN A 169 54.97 -7.93 10.92
N LYS A 170 54.25 -6.80 11.07
CA LYS A 170 54.85 -5.48 11.28
C LYS A 170 55.46 -5.34 12.67
N PHE A 171 54.82 -5.88 13.70
CA PHE A 171 55.38 -5.93 15.06
C PHE A 171 56.65 -6.78 15.10
N ASP A 172 56.64 -7.98 14.52
CA ASP A 172 57.83 -8.85 14.45
C ASP A 172 58.98 -8.19 13.66
N SER A 173 58.64 -7.40 12.63
CA SER A 173 59.63 -6.61 11.89
C SER A 173 60.18 -5.45 12.73
N LEU A 174 59.32 -4.75 13.46
CA LEU A 174 59.71 -3.65 14.33
C LEU A 174 60.58 -4.13 15.50
N GLU A 175 60.22 -5.24 16.13
CA GLU A 175 60.98 -5.88 17.21
C GLU A 175 62.39 -6.24 16.73
N ARG A 176 62.53 -6.87 15.56
CA ARG A 176 63.84 -7.14 14.95
C ARG A 176 64.65 -5.88 14.67
N ARG A 177 64.00 -4.80 14.22
CA ARG A 177 64.67 -3.51 13.97
C ARG A 177 65.14 -2.85 15.26
N VAL A 178 64.32 -2.87 16.31
CA VAL A 178 64.67 -2.36 17.64
C VAL A 178 65.86 -3.13 18.19
N PHE A 179 65.81 -4.46 18.17
CA PHE A 179 66.94 -5.31 18.55
C PHE A 179 68.21 -4.97 17.79
N THR A 180 68.13 -4.83 16.45
CA THR A 180 69.30 -4.50 15.62
C THR A 180 69.92 -3.15 15.99
N ILE A 181 69.08 -2.15 16.30
CA ILE A 181 69.54 -0.82 16.70
C ILE A 181 70.19 -0.86 18.09
N GLU A 182 69.52 -1.47 19.07
CA GLU A 182 70.06 -1.62 20.43
C GLU A 182 71.38 -2.41 20.43
N PHE A 183 71.45 -3.50 19.67
CA PHE A 183 72.66 -4.29 19.49
C PHE A 183 73.80 -3.44 18.90
N LYS A 184 73.54 -2.67 17.83
CA LYS A 184 74.56 -1.78 17.24
C LYS A 184 75.03 -0.73 18.23
N ILE A 185 74.12 -0.06 18.94
CA ILE A 185 74.47 0.98 19.92
C ILE A 185 75.35 0.39 21.03
N LEU A 186 74.96 -0.75 21.61
CA LEU A 186 75.72 -1.40 22.67
C LEU A 186 77.07 -1.95 22.17
N LYS A 187 77.14 -2.48 20.95
CA LYS A 187 78.39 -2.94 20.32
C LYS A 187 79.35 -1.77 20.08
N THR A 188 78.86 -0.63 19.58
CA THR A 188 79.67 0.59 19.41
C THR A 188 80.16 1.11 20.76
N LYS A 189 79.29 1.20 21.78
CA LYS A 189 79.70 1.58 23.14
C LYS A 189 80.75 0.63 23.70
N MET A 190 80.58 -0.68 23.54
CA MET A 190 81.56 -1.67 23.97
C MET A 190 82.95 -1.43 23.33
N THR A 191 83.02 -1.05 22.05
CA THR A 191 84.31 -0.88 21.35
C THR A 191 84.93 0.51 21.48
N GLU A 192 84.14 1.56 21.61
CA GLU A 192 84.62 2.96 21.56
C GLU A 192 84.80 3.60 22.95
N GLU A 193 84.26 2.98 24.01
CA GLU A 193 84.32 3.52 25.36
C GLU A 193 85.74 3.48 25.94
N LYS A 194 86.23 4.63 26.41
CA LYS A 194 87.60 4.76 26.96
C LYS A 194 87.74 4.08 28.33
N SER A 195 86.65 4.01 29.09
CA SER A 195 86.63 3.37 30.40
C SER A 195 86.38 1.88 30.24
N LYS A 196 87.35 1.07 30.65
CA LYS A 196 87.26 -0.41 30.62
C LYS A 196 86.04 -0.93 31.38
N ASN A 197 85.72 -0.32 32.52
CA ASN A 197 84.56 -0.73 33.33
C ASN A 197 83.24 -0.46 32.58
N MET A 198 83.11 0.70 31.94
CA MET A 198 81.92 1.03 31.14
C MET A 198 81.80 0.17 29.87
N ALA A 199 82.93 -0.21 29.26
CA ALA A 199 82.97 -1.16 28.17
C ALA A 199 82.50 -2.56 28.62
N LEU A 200 82.90 -3.01 29.81
CA LEU A 200 82.45 -4.25 30.43
C LEU A 200 80.94 -4.22 30.75
N THR A 201 80.42 -3.14 31.35
CA THR A 201 78.98 -2.94 31.55
C THR A 201 78.20 -3.01 30.23
N SER A 202 78.73 -2.39 29.17
CA SER A 202 78.13 -2.43 27.84
C SER A 202 78.16 -3.84 27.25
N ALA A 203 79.26 -4.57 27.43
CA ALA A 203 79.38 -5.96 27.01
C ALA A 203 78.38 -6.87 27.75
N LEU A 204 78.22 -6.71 29.06
CA LEU A 204 77.23 -7.45 29.84
C LEU A 204 75.80 -7.20 29.34
N ASN A 205 75.43 -5.94 29.12
CA ASN A 205 74.13 -5.59 28.57
C ASN A 205 73.92 -6.16 27.16
N LEU A 206 74.97 -6.19 26.34
CA LEU A 206 74.94 -6.79 25.01
C LEU A 206 74.75 -8.32 25.08
N VAL A 207 75.42 -9.00 26.02
CA VAL A 207 75.20 -10.43 26.28
C VAL A 207 73.76 -10.70 26.70
N LYS A 208 73.22 -9.89 27.63
CA LYS A 208 71.83 -10.00 28.07
C LYS A 208 70.85 -9.82 26.92
N LEU A 209 71.08 -8.82 26.06
CA LEU A 209 70.26 -8.55 24.88
C LEU A 209 70.30 -9.71 23.88
N CYS A 210 71.49 -10.26 23.59
CA CYS A 210 71.67 -11.42 22.72
C CYS A 210 70.98 -12.66 23.27
N TRP A 211 71.08 -12.89 24.59
CA TRP A 211 70.43 -14.01 25.27
C TRP A 211 68.90 -13.91 25.19
N GLN A 212 68.33 -12.75 25.53
CA GLN A 212 66.87 -12.54 25.52
C GLN A 212 66.24 -12.70 24.14
N ASN A 213 66.96 -12.30 23.08
CA ASN A 213 66.48 -12.38 21.70
C ASN A 213 66.90 -13.66 20.96
N GLY A 214 67.55 -14.61 21.64
CA GLY A 214 68.00 -15.87 21.05
C GLY A 214 69.12 -15.74 20.00
N SER A 215 69.81 -14.60 19.94
CA SER A 215 70.90 -14.35 19.00
C SER A 215 72.22 -14.88 19.57
N SER A 216 72.43 -16.19 19.43
CA SER A 216 73.57 -16.89 20.03
C SER A 216 74.90 -16.71 19.28
N GLY A 217 74.85 -16.31 18.01
CA GLY A 217 76.04 -16.23 17.14
C GLY A 217 77.10 -15.23 17.59
N GLU A 218 76.70 -14.12 18.21
CA GLU A 218 77.62 -13.05 18.62
C GLU A 218 78.13 -13.23 20.06
N ILE A 219 77.53 -14.14 20.84
CA ILE A 219 77.88 -14.37 22.26
C ILE A 219 79.38 -14.69 22.43
N PRO A 220 80.01 -15.59 21.65
CA PRO A 220 81.43 -15.90 21.81
C PRO A 220 82.35 -14.68 21.69
N ASP A 221 82.05 -13.78 20.76
CA ASP A 221 82.91 -12.63 20.49
C ASP A 221 82.78 -11.59 21.62
N ILE A 222 81.57 -11.44 22.16
CA ILE A 222 81.34 -10.59 23.33
C ILE A 222 82.05 -11.18 24.57
N LEU A 223 81.96 -12.50 24.80
CA LEU A 223 82.66 -13.15 25.92
C LEU A 223 84.19 -13.03 25.79
N LYS A 224 84.74 -13.21 24.59
CA LYS A 224 86.17 -13.00 24.33
C LYS A 224 86.57 -11.55 24.63
N PHE A 225 85.75 -10.57 24.23
CA PHE A 225 85.97 -9.17 24.56
C PHE A 225 86.00 -8.96 26.08
N VAL A 226 85.05 -9.52 26.81
CA VAL A 226 85.00 -9.44 28.29
C VAL A 226 86.25 -10.03 28.94
N ILE A 227 86.68 -11.23 28.54
CA ILE A 227 87.91 -11.86 29.06
C ILE A 227 89.11 -10.93 28.83
N LYS A 228 89.25 -10.40 27.61
CA LYS A 228 90.34 -9.49 27.24
C LYS A 228 90.31 -8.21 28.08
N THR A 229 89.16 -7.58 28.25
CA THR A 229 89.05 -6.32 29.01
C THR A 229 89.26 -6.54 30.51
N LEU A 230 88.89 -7.69 31.06
CA LEU A 230 89.22 -8.09 32.43
C LEU A 230 90.74 -8.28 32.60
N ASP A 231 91.41 -8.94 31.65
CA ASP A 231 92.87 -9.10 31.66
C ASP A 231 93.61 -7.75 31.61
N GLU A 232 93.01 -6.77 30.95
CA GLU A 232 93.53 -5.39 30.90
C GLU A 232 93.23 -4.58 32.18
N GLY A 233 92.62 -5.17 33.21
CA GLY A 233 92.35 -4.53 34.50
C GLY A 233 90.99 -3.82 34.59
N GLY A 234 90.05 -4.10 33.70
CA GLY A 234 88.65 -3.71 33.89
C GLY A 234 88.03 -4.45 35.07
N LYS A 235 87.05 -3.81 35.73
CA LYS A 235 86.32 -4.38 36.87
C LYS A 235 84.81 -4.27 36.64
N PHE A 236 84.09 -5.31 37.05
CA PHE A 236 82.64 -5.26 37.20
C PHE A 236 82.24 -4.81 38.60
N THR A 237 81.05 -4.25 38.72
CA THR A 237 80.40 -4.04 40.02
C THR A 237 79.83 -5.36 40.56
N ALA A 238 79.65 -5.46 41.88
CA ALA A 238 79.12 -6.69 42.50
C ALA A 238 77.76 -7.12 41.91
N ASP A 239 76.87 -6.17 41.62
CA ASP A 239 75.56 -6.44 41.01
C ASP A 239 75.68 -7.00 39.58
N GLU A 240 76.63 -6.48 38.81
CA GLU A 240 76.93 -6.97 37.46
C GLU A 240 77.51 -8.38 37.48
N ILE A 241 78.38 -8.71 38.45
CA ILE A 241 78.94 -10.06 38.61
C ILE A 241 77.83 -11.06 38.88
N VAL A 242 76.92 -10.75 39.81
CA VAL A 242 75.77 -11.60 40.14
C VAL A 242 74.87 -11.78 38.91
N THR A 243 74.52 -10.68 38.24
CA THR A 243 73.69 -10.71 37.03
C THR A 243 74.36 -11.53 35.93
N PHE A 244 75.66 -11.38 35.75
CA PHE A 244 76.39 -12.07 34.70
C PHE A 244 76.49 -13.57 34.98
N ASN A 245 76.77 -13.98 36.22
CA ASN A 245 76.79 -15.39 36.60
C ASN A 245 75.45 -16.08 36.35
N VAL A 246 74.33 -15.41 36.67
CA VAL A 246 72.97 -15.92 36.39
C VAL A 246 72.73 -16.11 34.89
N ILE A 247 73.28 -15.24 34.04
CA ILE A 247 73.19 -15.38 32.59
C ILE A 247 74.07 -16.53 32.10
N LEU A 248 75.31 -16.63 32.61
CA LEU A 248 76.25 -17.69 32.25
C LEU A 248 75.74 -19.10 32.61
N ASP A 249 75.02 -19.25 33.73
CA ASP A 249 74.40 -20.52 34.13
C ASP A 249 73.34 -21.01 33.14
N LYS A 250 72.72 -20.10 32.39
CA LYS A 250 71.67 -20.41 31.42
C LYS A 250 72.21 -20.73 30.04
N PHE A 251 73.52 -20.56 29.81
CA PHE A 251 74.08 -20.75 28.49
C PHE A 251 74.08 -22.22 28.03
N PRO A 252 73.87 -22.48 26.72
CA PRO A 252 74.06 -23.78 26.12
C PRO A 252 75.46 -24.34 26.40
N ALA A 253 75.56 -25.67 26.44
CA ALA A 253 76.81 -26.38 26.71
C ALA A 253 77.97 -25.99 25.78
N ASP A 254 77.66 -25.56 24.56
CA ASP A 254 78.62 -25.11 23.55
C ASP A 254 79.47 -23.92 24.01
N TYR A 255 78.93 -23.07 24.90
CA TYR A 255 79.63 -21.90 25.44
C TYR A 255 80.28 -22.15 26.79
N LYS A 256 80.16 -23.36 27.36
CA LYS A 256 80.58 -23.67 28.72
C LYS A 256 82.06 -23.39 28.97
N THR A 257 82.92 -23.71 28.01
CA THR A 257 84.36 -23.46 28.10
C THR A 257 84.71 -21.98 28.17
N LEU A 258 83.95 -21.12 27.48
CA LEU A 258 84.10 -19.67 27.53
C LEU A 258 83.49 -19.08 28.81
N SER A 259 82.33 -19.57 29.24
CA SER A 259 81.70 -19.13 30.49
C SER A 259 82.56 -19.45 31.71
N ASP A 260 83.17 -20.63 31.74
CA ASP A 260 84.03 -21.06 32.85
C ASP A 260 85.30 -20.18 32.93
N LYS A 261 85.89 -19.83 31.78
CA LYS A 261 87.00 -18.87 31.71
C LYS A 261 86.62 -17.47 32.17
N VAL A 262 85.43 -16.99 31.80
CA VAL A 262 84.92 -15.70 32.28
C VAL A 262 84.74 -15.71 33.80
N ARG A 263 84.20 -16.79 34.37
CA ARG A 263 84.06 -16.96 35.83
C ARG A 263 85.39 -16.94 36.56
N GLU A 264 86.37 -17.67 36.06
CA GLU A 264 87.72 -17.69 36.62
C GLU A 264 88.30 -16.26 36.69
N LYS A 265 88.14 -15.48 35.61
CA LYS A 265 88.60 -14.09 35.52
C LYS A 265 87.81 -13.14 36.43
N LEU A 266 86.50 -13.34 36.55
CA LEU A 266 85.65 -12.57 37.46
C LEU A 266 86.12 -12.73 38.91
N HIS A 267 86.34 -13.97 39.37
CA HIS A 267 86.83 -14.23 40.74
C HIS A 267 88.23 -13.68 40.99
N ALA A 268 89.11 -13.74 39.99
CA ALA A 268 90.44 -13.12 40.10
C ALA A 268 90.37 -11.59 40.24
N SER A 269 89.31 -10.96 39.73
CA SER A 269 89.11 -9.50 39.78
C SER A 269 88.46 -8.99 41.08
N GLU A 270 87.81 -9.85 41.86
CA GLU A 270 87.09 -9.52 43.12
C GLU A 270 88.02 -9.14 44.30
N ILE A 271 89.35 -9.22 44.14
CA ILE A 271 90.31 -9.08 45.24
C ILE A 271 90.56 -7.61 45.68
N PHE A 272 89.84 -6.61 45.14
CA PHE A 272 89.97 -5.19 45.53
C PHE A 272 88.71 -4.36 45.31
#